data_AF-E9HV86-F1
#
_entry.id   AF-E9HV86-F1
#
_cell.length_a   1.000
_cell.length_b   1.000
_cell.length_c   1.000
_cell.angle_alpha   90.00
_cell.angle_beta   90.00
_cell.angle_gamma   90.00
#
_symmetry.space_group_name_H-M   'P 1'
#
loop_
_entity.id
_entity.type
_entity.pdbx_description
1 polymer ?
#
loop_
_entity_poly.entity_id
_entity_poly.type
_entity_poly.pdbx_seq_one_letter_code
_entity_poly.pdbx_strand_id
1 'polypeptide(L)'
;MFSVEESLWPLIVWMKIFGFQMGPTKKPASISSNRQQHHQSICLLLIGSVMVVSTVALHCTSFVRGVMRLKANGLGPDGANLTTANLINVGIEHLNYTCVLIGVHAGFFIVSLTSNWSAVWDALILIQENLNFKSSFYHKCRKVVLVGFSLLFTDCIIHIFVSIQSSYWDMGVMKPLAIVLANISRTTAMSVYFLFCVFLPSASRGIAGRTAASIRSLQPLTSDLFTQIKLNTVVMEVTHAGPKITAMEFFDINLRLLPTLLGSALTYVAILCQASST
;
A
#
# COMPACT_ATOMS: atom_id res chain seq x y z
N MET A 1 29.99 5.42 9.83
CA MET A 1 28.72 5.61 10.55
C MET A 1 27.62 5.50 9.50
N PHE A 2 26.77 4.48 9.55
CA PHE A 2 25.74 4.29 8.51
C PHE A 2 24.67 5.38 8.62
N SER A 3 24.33 6.02 7.51
CA SER A 3 23.24 6.98 7.46
C SER A 3 21.88 6.28 7.21
N VAL A 4 20.77 6.92 7.58
CA VAL A 4 19.42 6.45 7.18
C VAL A 4 19.34 6.38 5.65
N GLU A 5 19.96 7.33 4.96
CA GLU A 5 19.98 7.39 3.50
C GLU A 5 20.59 6.14 2.87
N GLU A 6 21.75 5.66 3.37
CA GLU A 6 22.37 4.42 2.90
C GLU A 6 21.51 3.18 3.21
N SER A 7 20.87 3.17 4.37
CA SER A 7 20.09 2.02 4.83
C SER A 7 18.75 1.88 4.12
N LEU A 8 18.16 3.01 3.72
CA LEU A 8 16.91 3.12 2.97
C LEU A 8 17.11 3.34 1.47
N TRP A 9 18.35 3.29 0.97
CA TRP A 9 18.67 3.58 -0.42
C TRP A 9 17.77 2.87 -1.45
N PRO A 10 17.49 1.55 -1.33
CA PRO A 10 16.58 0.88 -2.27
C PRO A 10 15.19 1.53 -2.28
N LEU A 11 14.63 1.83 -1.10
CA LEU A 11 13.33 2.47 -0.99
C LEU A 11 13.34 3.87 -1.62
N ILE A 12 14.38 4.66 -1.36
CA ILE A 12 14.52 6.03 -1.91
C ILE A 12 14.61 5.98 -3.44
N VAL A 13 15.39 5.06 -4.00
CA VAL A 13 15.53 4.90 -5.46
C VAL A 13 14.18 4.56 -6.08
N TRP A 14 13.46 3.58 -5.53
CA TRP A 14 12.15 3.19 -6.04
C TRP A 14 11.12 4.30 -5.89
N MET A 15 11.07 4.98 -4.75
CA MET A 15 10.21 6.14 -4.53
C MET A 15 10.48 7.24 -5.57
N LYS A 16 11.75 7.52 -5.88
CA LYS A 16 12.11 8.47 -6.95
C LYS A 16 11.66 8.01 -8.34
N ILE A 17 11.79 6.72 -8.66
CA ILE A 17 11.31 6.14 -9.93
C ILE A 17 9.78 6.32 -10.04
N PHE A 18 9.06 6.14 -8.93
CA PHE A 18 7.61 6.38 -8.88
C PHE A 18 7.24 7.86 -8.83
N GLY A 19 8.20 8.79 -8.85
CA GLY A 19 7.96 10.24 -8.87
C GLY A 19 7.89 10.90 -7.49
N PHE A 20 8.05 10.14 -6.40
CA PHE A 20 8.11 10.71 -5.06
C PHE A 20 9.45 11.40 -4.83
N GLN A 21 9.41 12.66 -4.40
CA GLN A 21 10.60 13.35 -3.91
C GLN A 21 10.91 12.87 -2.49
N MET A 22 11.91 11.98 -2.38
CA MET A 22 12.56 11.65 -1.10
C MET A 22 14.05 11.97 -1.17
N GLY A 23 14.63 12.30 -0.02
CA GLY A 23 16.05 12.59 0.13
C GLY A 23 16.34 14.07 0.36
N PRO A 24 17.58 14.40 0.75
CA PRO A 24 18.00 15.78 0.98
C PRO A 24 17.83 16.58 -0.32
N THR A 25 16.94 17.56 -0.28
CA THR A 25 16.83 18.60 -1.30
C THR A 25 18.12 19.39 -1.26
N LYS A 26 19.12 18.98 -2.06
CA LYS A 26 20.25 19.85 -2.38
C LYS A 26 19.64 21.12 -2.96
N LYS A 27 19.57 22.18 -2.17
CA LYS A 27 18.96 23.47 -2.54
C LYS A 27 19.43 23.81 -3.95
N PRO A 28 18.60 23.69 -4.99
CA PRO A 28 18.97 24.16 -6.30
C PRO A 28 19.10 25.67 -6.20
N ALA A 29 20.08 26.26 -6.87
CA ALA A 29 20.12 27.71 -7.07
C ALA A 29 18.73 28.18 -7.55
N SER A 30 18.21 29.21 -6.89
CA SER A 30 16.79 29.48 -6.55
C SER A 30 15.73 29.56 -7.66
N ILE A 31 16.05 29.28 -8.92
CA ILE A 31 15.15 29.56 -10.05
C ILE A 31 14.70 28.27 -10.78
N SER A 32 15.45 27.16 -10.71
CA SER A 32 15.09 25.94 -11.46
C SER A 32 14.16 24.96 -10.72
N SER A 33 14.00 25.07 -9.39
CA SER A 33 13.30 24.03 -8.61
C SER A 33 11.79 23.98 -8.85
N ASN A 34 11.14 25.13 -9.05
CA ASN A 34 9.68 25.19 -9.24
C ASN A 34 9.25 24.48 -10.53
N ARG A 35 10.03 24.63 -11.62
CA ARG A 35 9.72 23.99 -12.91
C ARG A 35 9.88 22.47 -12.83
N GLN A 36 10.87 21.99 -12.10
CA GLN A 36 11.12 20.56 -11.92
C GLN A 36 10.05 19.90 -11.03
N GLN A 37 9.63 20.55 -9.95
CA GLN A 37 8.54 20.06 -9.11
C GLN A 37 7.22 19.97 -9.88
N HIS A 38 6.90 20.99 -10.68
CA HIS A 38 5.69 20.98 -11.51
C HIS A 38 5.73 19.86 -12.55
N HIS A 39 6.86 19.65 -13.22
CA HIS A 39 7.02 18.55 -14.18
C HIS A 39 6.87 17.17 -13.52
N GLN A 40 7.40 17.00 -12.30
CA GLN A 40 7.26 15.73 -11.58
C GLN A 40 5.82 15.47 -11.13
N SER A 41 5.12 16.50 -10.66
CA SER A 41 3.69 16.40 -10.34
C SER A 41 2.86 16.03 -11.57
N ILE A 42 3.14 16.63 -12.73
CA ILE A 42 2.51 16.25 -14.00
C ILE A 42 2.82 14.79 -14.37
N CYS A 43 4.09 14.37 -14.27
CA CYS A 43 4.46 12.97 -14.55
C CYS A 43 3.75 11.98 -13.62
N LEU A 44 3.69 12.27 -12.32
CA LEU A 44 2.93 11.50 -11.35
C LEU A 44 1.46 11.43 -11.73
N LEU A 45 0.87 12.58 -12.09
CA LEU A 45 -0.51 12.68 -12.52
C LEU A 45 -0.80 11.80 -13.73
N LEU A 46 0.07 11.87 -14.74
CA LEU A 46 -0.02 11.05 -15.95
C LEU A 46 0.14 9.55 -15.64
N ILE A 47 1.15 9.15 -14.87
CA ILE A 47 1.37 7.75 -14.51
C ILE A 47 0.18 7.20 -13.72
N GLY A 48 -0.28 7.92 -12.70
CA GLY A 48 -1.43 7.51 -11.91
C GLY A 48 -2.72 7.43 -12.74
N SER A 49 -2.95 8.40 -13.61
CA SER A 49 -4.11 8.40 -14.52
C SER A 49 -4.04 7.22 -15.50
N VAL A 50 -2.88 6.96 -16.10
CA VAL A 50 -2.66 5.82 -16.99
C VAL A 50 -2.88 4.51 -16.24
N MET A 51 -2.41 4.38 -14.99
CA MET A 51 -2.65 3.19 -14.17
C MET A 51 -4.15 2.98 -13.89
N VAL A 52 -4.88 4.02 -13.48
CA VAL A 52 -6.32 3.93 -13.20
C VAL A 52 -7.08 3.57 -14.48
N VAL A 53 -6.86 4.31 -15.57
CA VAL A 53 -7.54 4.08 -16.86
C VAL A 53 -7.22 2.68 -17.40
N SER A 54 -5.96 2.25 -17.35
CA SER A 54 -5.58 0.90 -17.76
C SER A 54 -6.30 -0.14 -16.91
N THR A 55 -6.34 0.04 -15.59
CA THR A 55 -7.03 -0.89 -14.69
C THR A 55 -8.52 -0.99 -15.01
N VAL A 56 -9.20 0.14 -15.20
CA VAL A 56 -10.62 0.17 -15.60
C VAL A 56 -10.82 -0.53 -16.94
N ALA A 57 -10.04 -0.17 -17.96
CA ALA A 57 -10.18 -0.74 -19.30
C ALA A 57 -9.98 -2.27 -19.28
N LEU A 58 -9.01 -2.75 -18.50
CA LEU A 58 -8.69 -4.16 -18.37
C LEU A 58 -9.79 -4.93 -17.65
N HIS A 59 -10.34 -4.36 -16.59
CA HIS A 59 -11.46 -4.95 -15.87
C HIS A 59 -12.73 -4.99 -16.71
N CYS A 60 -13.06 -3.91 -17.41
CA CYS A 60 -14.19 -3.89 -18.34
C CYS A 60 -14.02 -4.93 -19.46
N THR A 61 -12.82 -5.04 -20.03
CA THR A 61 -12.53 -6.02 -21.09
C THR A 61 -12.62 -7.45 -20.58
N SER A 62 -12.09 -7.71 -19.38
CA SER A 62 -12.18 -9.02 -18.71
C SER A 62 -13.63 -9.41 -18.45
N PHE A 63 -14.44 -8.47 -17.94
CA PHE A 63 -15.86 -8.68 -17.69
C PHE A 63 -16.62 -9.01 -18.96
N VAL A 64 -16.50 -8.19 -20.01
CA VAL A 64 -17.16 -8.40 -21.29
C VAL A 64 -16.76 -9.76 -21.88
N ARG A 65 -15.48 -10.13 -21.79
CA ARG A 65 -14.99 -11.43 -22.24
C ARG A 65 -15.60 -12.58 -21.44
N GLY A 66 -15.68 -12.45 -20.12
CA GLY A 66 -16.31 -13.43 -19.25
C GLY A 66 -17.77 -13.67 -19.62
N VAL A 67 -18.53 -12.59 -19.81
CA VAL A 67 -19.93 -12.65 -20.24
C VAL A 67 -20.08 -13.29 -21.63
N MET A 68 -19.23 -12.90 -22.59
CA MET A 68 -19.27 -13.48 -23.95
C MET A 68 -18.92 -14.97 -23.95
N ARG A 69 -17.98 -15.40 -23.12
CA ARG A 69 -17.60 -16.83 -22.99
C ARG A 69 -18.72 -17.66 -22.38
N LEU A 70 -19.37 -17.15 -21.32
CA LEU A 70 -20.54 -17.79 -20.72
C LEU A 70 -21.69 -17.91 -21.73
N LYS A 71 -21.93 -16.86 -22.52
CA LYS A 71 -22.96 -16.86 -23.57
C LYS A 71 -22.63 -17.83 -24.70
N ALA A 72 -21.37 -17.91 -25.13
CA ALA A 72 -20.94 -18.77 -26.24
C ALA A 72 -21.00 -20.27 -25.88
N ASN A 73 -20.70 -20.63 -24.63
CA ASN A 73 -20.64 -22.01 -24.22
C ASN A 73 -22.01 -22.60 -23.81
N GLY A 74 -23.02 -21.76 -23.56
CA GLY A 74 -24.38 -22.19 -23.15
C GLY A 74 -24.45 -22.98 -21.84
N LEU A 75 -23.30 -23.32 -21.26
CA LEU A 75 -23.09 -24.14 -20.09
C LEU A 75 -22.35 -23.29 -19.06
N GLY A 76 -22.83 -23.32 -17.82
CA GLY A 76 -22.12 -22.75 -16.68
C GLY A 76 -20.76 -23.43 -16.46
N PRO A 77 -19.90 -22.87 -15.60
CA PRO A 77 -18.58 -23.43 -15.29
C PRO A 77 -18.61 -24.92 -14.87
N ASP A 78 -19.75 -25.40 -14.35
CA ASP A 78 -19.95 -26.79 -13.91
C ASP A 78 -20.84 -27.63 -14.85
N GLY A 79 -21.10 -27.16 -16.08
CA GLY A 79 -22.00 -27.84 -17.02
C GLY A 79 -23.49 -27.72 -16.65
N ALA A 80 -23.84 -27.01 -15.59
CA ALA A 80 -25.22 -26.68 -15.24
C ALA A 80 -25.78 -25.63 -16.21
N ASN A 81 -27.09 -25.67 -16.45
CA ASN A 81 -27.79 -24.63 -17.22
C ASN A 81 -27.54 -23.26 -16.57
N LEU A 82 -26.99 -22.34 -17.35
CA LEU A 82 -26.66 -21.00 -16.88
C LEU A 82 -27.97 -20.25 -16.56
N THR A 83 -28.30 -20.12 -15.28
CA THR A 83 -29.45 -19.31 -14.85
C THR A 83 -29.09 -17.83 -14.97
N THR A 84 -30.08 -16.99 -15.29
CA THR A 84 -29.92 -15.53 -15.29
C THR A 84 -29.40 -15.01 -13.96
N ALA A 85 -29.80 -15.65 -12.84
CA ALA A 85 -29.34 -15.30 -11.50
C ALA A 85 -27.83 -15.53 -11.32
N ASN A 86 -27.28 -16.65 -11.82
CA ASN A 86 -25.84 -16.91 -11.74
C ASN A 86 -25.02 -15.88 -12.54
N LEU A 87 -25.50 -15.50 -13.73
CA LEU A 87 -24.83 -14.47 -14.54
C LEU A 87 -24.83 -13.10 -13.84
N ILE A 88 -25.95 -12.74 -13.19
CA ILE A 88 -26.06 -11.50 -12.41
C ILE A 88 -25.10 -11.52 -11.23
N ASN A 89 -25.02 -12.63 -10.47
CA ASN A 89 -24.11 -12.74 -9.33
C ASN A 89 -22.64 -12.59 -9.75
N VAL A 90 -22.22 -13.26 -10.83
CA VAL A 90 -20.86 -13.10 -11.39
C VAL A 90 -20.60 -11.65 -11.81
N GLY A 91 -21.59 -10.98 -12.39
CA GLY A 91 -21.49 -9.57 -12.76
C GLY A 91 -21.36 -8.64 -11.55
N ILE A 92 -22.13 -8.87 -10.49
CA ILE A 92 -22.05 -8.11 -9.24
C ILE A 92 -20.69 -8.32 -8.56
N GLU A 93 -20.21 -9.56 -8.48
CA GLU A 93 -18.90 -9.87 -7.92
C GLU A 93 -17.78 -9.16 -8.69
N HIS A 94 -17.80 -9.22 -10.02
CA HIS A 94 -16.81 -8.55 -10.86
C HIS A 94 -16.89 -7.02 -10.73
N LEU A 95 -18.09 -6.44 -10.62
CA LEU A 95 -18.28 -5.01 -10.43
C LEU A 95 -17.75 -4.57 -9.06
N ASN A 96 -18.11 -5.27 -7.99
CA ASN A 96 -17.63 -5.00 -6.63
C ASN A 96 -16.11 -5.04 -6.57
N TYR A 97 -15.50 -6.08 -7.14
CA TYR A 97 -14.05 -6.21 -7.23
C TYR A 97 -13.41 -5.03 -7.98
N THR A 98 -14.01 -4.63 -9.11
CA THR A 98 -13.52 -3.52 -9.93
C THR A 98 -13.63 -2.19 -9.18
N CYS A 99 -14.74 -1.94 -8.49
CA CYS A 99 -14.92 -0.75 -7.66
C CYS A 99 -13.88 -0.67 -6.54
N VAL A 100 -13.63 -1.78 -5.83
CA VAL A 100 -12.59 -1.83 -4.79
C VAL A 100 -11.22 -1.50 -5.39
N LEU A 101 -10.88 -2.08 -6.53
CA LEU A 101 -9.59 -1.86 -7.18
C LEU A 101 -9.42 -0.40 -7.64
N ILE A 102 -10.44 0.18 -8.27
CA ILE A 102 -10.46 1.62 -8.63
C ILE A 102 -10.28 2.46 -7.38
N GLY A 103 -10.99 2.16 -6.30
CA GLY A 103 -10.88 2.86 -5.03
C GLY A 103 -9.47 2.81 -4.44
N VAL A 104 -8.81 1.66 -4.47
CA VAL A 104 -7.42 1.50 -4.01
C VAL A 104 -6.46 2.33 -4.85
N HIS A 105 -6.57 2.28 -6.19
CA HIS A 105 -5.70 3.06 -7.07
C HIS A 105 -5.94 4.57 -6.93
N ALA A 106 -7.20 5.01 -6.88
CA ALA A 106 -7.55 6.41 -6.69
C ALA A 106 -7.07 6.90 -5.31
N GLY A 107 -7.26 6.10 -4.26
CA GLY A 107 -6.75 6.40 -2.92
C GLY A 107 -5.23 6.54 -2.90
N PHE A 108 -4.52 5.59 -3.51
CA PHE A 108 -3.06 5.67 -3.63
C PHE A 108 -2.62 6.92 -4.39
N PHE A 109 -3.30 7.22 -5.50
CA PHE A 109 -3.02 8.41 -6.30
C PHE A 109 -3.23 9.71 -5.52
N ILE A 110 -4.36 9.84 -4.82
CA ILE A 110 -4.68 11.00 -3.97
C ILE A 110 -3.66 11.12 -2.84
N VAL A 111 -3.33 10.03 -2.15
CA VAL A 111 -2.31 10.03 -1.10
C VAL A 111 -0.96 10.44 -1.67
N SER A 112 -0.62 9.98 -2.87
CA SER A 112 0.65 10.33 -3.52
C SER A 112 0.74 11.81 -3.87
N LEU A 113 -0.37 12.42 -4.29
CA LEU A 113 -0.46 13.84 -4.61
C LEU A 113 -0.51 14.75 -3.37
N THR A 114 -1.21 14.32 -2.33
CA THR A 114 -1.50 15.16 -1.15
C THR A 114 -0.46 15.01 -0.03
N SER A 115 0.28 13.90 0.00
CA SER A 115 1.27 13.66 1.06
C SER A 115 2.51 14.53 0.85
N ASN A 116 2.86 15.31 1.88
CA ASN A 116 4.12 16.04 1.94
C ASN A 116 5.27 15.09 2.30
N TRP A 117 5.66 14.25 1.33
CA TRP A 117 6.71 13.24 1.50
C TRP A 117 8.05 13.82 1.93
N SER A 118 8.35 15.06 1.51
CA SER A 118 9.52 15.80 1.98
C SER A 118 9.45 16.06 3.48
N ALA A 119 8.30 16.48 4.02
CA ALA A 119 8.17 16.69 5.46
C ALA A 119 8.31 15.39 6.27
N VAL A 120 7.82 14.26 5.74
CA VAL A 120 8.02 12.94 6.36
C VAL A 120 9.50 12.56 6.36
N TRP A 121 10.21 12.83 5.26
CA TRP A 121 11.64 12.59 5.14
C TRP A 121 12.44 13.48 6.11
N ASP A 122 12.13 14.77 6.17
CA ASP A 122 12.78 15.74 7.06
C ASP A 122 12.57 15.36 8.53
N ALA A 123 11.36 14.93 8.90
CA ALA A 123 11.08 14.40 10.23
C ALA A 123 11.92 13.16 10.53
N LEU A 124 12.11 12.25 9.57
CA LEU A 124 12.93 11.06 9.74
C LEU A 124 14.40 11.41 9.98
N ILE A 125 14.94 12.38 9.24
CA ILE A 125 16.32 12.89 9.43
C ILE A 125 16.45 13.54 10.81
N LEU A 126 15.52 14.41 11.19
CA LEU A 126 15.51 15.05 12.51
C LEU A 126 15.50 14.01 13.64
N ILE A 127 14.68 12.96 13.52
CA ILE A 127 14.63 11.87 14.48
C ILE A 127 15.97 11.12 14.52
N GLN A 128 16.60 10.88 13.37
CA GLN A 128 17.91 10.24 13.29
C GLN A 128 18.99 11.03 14.03
N GLU A 129 19.04 12.34 13.80
CA GLU A 129 20.02 13.25 14.40
C GLU A 129 19.86 13.32 15.93
N ASN A 130 18.62 13.35 16.43
CA ASN A 130 18.36 13.47 17.86
C ASN A 130 18.51 12.15 18.64
N LEU A 131 18.16 11.01 18.05
CA LEU A 131 18.09 9.73 18.78
C LEU A 131 19.36 8.87 18.70
N ASN A 132 20.38 9.27 17.92
CA ASN A 132 21.65 8.54 17.78
C ASN A 132 21.45 7.01 17.63
N PHE A 133 20.69 6.61 16.62
CA PHE A 133 20.29 5.21 16.46
C PHE A 133 21.49 4.25 16.43
N LYS A 134 21.36 3.12 17.15
CA LYS A 134 22.35 2.03 17.11
C LYS A 134 22.41 1.42 15.70
N SER A 135 23.59 0.97 15.28
CA SER A 135 23.81 0.28 13.99
C SER A 135 22.84 -0.89 13.74
N SER A 136 22.44 -1.60 14.81
CA SER A 136 21.47 -2.69 14.75
C SER A 136 20.09 -2.26 14.24
N PHE A 137 19.69 -1.00 14.45
CA PHE A 137 18.41 -0.48 13.96
C PHE A 137 18.41 -0.36 12.44
N TYR A 138 19.46 0.22 11.87
CA TYR A 138 19.65 0.37 10.42
C TYR A 138 19.66 -0.98 9.71
N HIS A 139 20.36 -1.96 10.27
CA HIS A 139 20.40 -3.30 9.69
C HIS A 139 19.02 -3.96 9.67
N LYS A 140 18.23 -3.81 10.75
CA LYS A 140 16.83 -4.27 10.80
C LYS A 140 15.98 -3.55 9.76
N CYS A 141 16.10 -2.23 9.66
CA CYS A 141 15.35 -1.43 8.69
C CYS A 141 15.63 -1.89 7.25
N ARG A 142 16.91 -2.02 6.89
CA ARG A 142 17.34 -2.51 5.58
C ARG A 142 16.83 -3.92 5.29
N LYS A 143 16.93 -4.83 6.26
CA LYS A 143 16.41 -6.20 6.11
C LYS A 143 14.91 -6.21 5.83
N VAL A 144 14.16 -5.38 6.55
CA VAL A 144 12.69 -5.31 6.38
C VAL A 144 12.31 -4.69 5.04
N VAL A 145 12.99 -3.61 4.62
CA VAL A 145 12.80 -3.02 3.29
C VAL A 145 13.10 -4.04 2.19
N LEU A 146 14.22 -4.77 2.30
CA LEU A 146 14.59 -5.79 1.32
C LEU A 146 13.60 -6.95 1.27
N VAL A 147 13.11 -7.43 2.43
CA VAL A 147 12.07 -8.48 2.49
C VAL A 147 10.78 -7.98 1.84
N GLY A 148 10.35 -6.76 2.18
CA GLY A 148 9.18 -6.13 1.57
C GLY A 148 9.31 -6.06 0.05
N PHE A 149 10.41 -5.51 -0.46
CA PHE A 149 10.68 -5.45 -1.90
C PHE A 149 10.77 -6.82 -2.57
N SER A 150 11.35 -7.82 -1.90
CA SER A 150 11.45 -9.17 -2.46
C SER A 150 10.08 -9.82 -2.60
N LEU A 151 9.19 -9.61 -1.63
CA LEU A 151 7.80 -10.04 -1.71
C LEU A 151 7.07 -9.34 -2.87
N LEU A 152 7.21 -8.01 -2.99
CA LEU A 152 6.63 -7.25 -4.11
C LEU A 152 7.12 -7.76 -5.46
N PHE A 153 8.42 -8.02 -5.56
CA PHE A 153 9.05 -8.48 -6.79
C PHE A 153 8.58 -9.89 -7.15
N THR A 154 8.49 -10.79 -6.18
CA THR A 154 7.98 -12.16 -6.37
C THR A 154 6.52 -12.12 -6.83
N ASP A 155 5.70 -11.30 -6.18
CA ASP A 155 4.29 -11.10 -6.54
C ASP A 155 4.17 -10.57 -7.98
N CYS A 156 5.01 -9.59 -8.35
CA CYS A 156 5.08 -9.07 -9.71
C CYS A 156 5.47 -10.15 -10.74
N ILE A 157 6.46 -11.00 -10.44
CA ILE A 157 6.87 -12.10 -11.31
C ILE A 157 5.73 -13.13 -11.46
N ILE A 158 5.11 -13.56 -10.35
CA ILE A 158 3.99 -14.51 -10.38
C ILE A 158 2.88 -13.97 -11.27
N HIS A 159 2.55 -12.69 -11.12
CA HIS A 159 1.52 -12.05 -11.90
C HIS A 159 1.88 -11.91 -13.38
N ILE A 160 3.12 -11.55 -13.71
CA ILE A 160 3.62 -11.58 -15.09
C ILE A 160 3.49 -12.99 -15.68
N PHE A 161 3.86 -14.02 -14.92
CA PHE A 161 3.79 -15.41 -15.36
C PHE A 161 2.34 -15.85 -15.61
N VAL A 162 1.42 -15.56 -14.68
CA VAL A 162 -0.02 -15.82 -14.84
C VAL A 162 -0.56 -15.10 -16.07
N SER A 163 -0.12 -13.87 -16.33
CA SER A 163 -0.54 -13.12 -17.51
C SER A 163 0.01 -13.69 -18.81
N ILE A 164 1.28 -14.12 -18.83
CA ILE A 164 1.89 -14.80 -19.98
C ILE A 164 1.15 -16.12 -20.24
N GLN A 165 0.89 -16.92 -19.20
CA GLN A 165 0.14 -18.16 -19.32
C GLN A 165 -1.27 -17.89 -19.84
N SER A 166 -2.01 -16.98 -19.21
CA SER A 166 -3.35 -16.56 -19.69
C SER A 166 -3.32 -16.05 -21.13
N SER A 167 -2.21 -15.47 -21.58
CA SER A 167 -2.04 -15.02 -22.95
C SER A 167 -1.75 -16.14 -23.94
N TYR A 168 -0.90 -17.09 -23.57
CA TYR A 168 -0.51 -18.20 -24.46
C TYR A 168 -1.69 -19.15 -24.70
N TRP A 169 -2.54 -19.32 -23.69
CA TRP A 169 -3.69 -20.23 -23.76
C TRP A 169 -4.94 -19.61 -24.38
N ASP A 170 -4.96 -18.29 -24.63
CA ASP A 170 -6.17 -17.56 -25.04
C ASP A 170 -5.87 -16.67 -26.28
N MET A 171 -5.55 -17.34 -27.39
CA MET A 171 -5.06 -16.76 -28.65
C MET A 171 -5.84 -15.51 -29.12
N GLY A 172 -5.09 -14.40 -29.23
CA GLY A 172 -5.50 -13.13 -29.87
C GLY A 172 -4.45 -12.03 -29.61
N VAL A 173 -3.86 -11.49 -30.68
CA VAL A 173 -2.56 -10.78 -30.73
C VAL A 173 -2.46 -9.50 -29.86
N MET A 174 -3.56 -8.92 -29.38
CA MET A 174 -3.56 -7.69 -28.54
C MET A 174 -3.91 -7.91 -27.06
N LYS A 175 -4.27 -9.14 -26.66
CA LYS A 175 -4.65 -9.51 -25.27
C LYS A 175 -3.50 -9.78 -24.26
N PRO A 176 -2.27 -10.17 -24.66
CA PRO A 176 -1.19 -10.49 -23.72
C PRO A 176 -0.79 -9.33 -22.81
N LEU A 177 -0.49 -8.20 -23.45
CA LEU A 177 0.08 -7.03 -22.81
C LEU A 177 -0.90 -6.43 -21.81
N ALA A 178 -2.17 -6.41 -22.20
CA ALA A 178 -3.29 -5.97 -21.39
C ALA A 178 -3.38 -6.78 -20.08
N ILE A 179 -3.35 -8.11 -20.15
CA ILE A 179 -3.45 -8.96 -18.95
C ILE A 179 -2.20 -8.82 -18.07
N VAL A 180 -1.01 -8.67 -18.67
CA VAL A 180 0.24 -8.40 -17.93
C VAL A 180 0.15 -7.07 -17.18
N LEU A 181 -0.23 -5.99 -17.85
CA LEU A 181 -0.40 -4.69 -17.20
C LEU A 181 -1.50 -4.70 -16.13
N ALA A 182 -2.60 -5.43 -16.33
CA ALA A 182 -3.72 -5.50 -15.39
C ALA A 182 -3.29 -6.13 -14.06
N ASN A 183 -2.57 -7.24 -14.20
CA ASN A 183 -2.05 -7.96 -13.07
C ASN A 183 -0.97 -7.14 -12.37
N ILE A 184 0.05 -6.62 -13.08
CA ILE A 184 1.05 -5.73 -12.47
C ILE A 184 0.39 -4.55 -11.74
N SER A 185 -0.64 -3.93 -12.32
CA SER A 185 -1.39 -2.85 -11.67
C SER A 185 -2.03 -3.32 -10.36
N ARG A 186 -2.75 -4.44 -10.38
CA ARG A 186 -3.39 -5.06 -9.21
C ARG A 186 -2.39 -5.42 -8.12
N THR A 187 -1.28 -6.03 -8.52
CA THR A 187 -0.15 -6.38 -7.65
C THR A 187 0.40 -5.13 -6.99
N THR A 188 0.71 -4.10 -7.77
CA THR A 188 1.30 -2.85 -7.28
C THR A 188 0.35 -2.11 -6.33
N ALA A 189 -0.94 -2.08 -6.63
CA ALA A 189 -1.94 -1.49 -5.73
C ALA A 189 -2.01 -2.22 -4.38
N MET A 190 -2.14 -3.55 -4.39
CA MET A 190 -2.23 -4.33 -3.15
C MET A 190 -0.92 -4.29 -2.37
N SER A 191 0.20 -4.46 -3.05
CA SER A 191 1.57 -4.35 -2.53
C SER A 191 1.82 -3.04 -1.80
N VAL A 192 1.50 -1.93 -2.46
CA VAL A 192 1.75 -0.59 -1.94
C VAL A 192 0.73 -0.24 -0.86
N TYR A 193 -0.54 -0.63 -1.01
CA TYR A 193 -1.53 -0.50 0.05
C TYR A 193 -1.13 -1.27 1.31
N PHE A 194 -0.63 -2.50 1.17
CA PHE A 194 -0.18 -3.30 2.30
C PHE A 194 1.04 -2.68 2.96
N LEU A 195 2.04 -2.23 2.19
CA LEU A 195 3.18 -1.47 2.71
C LEU A 195 2.73 -0.19 3.43
N PHE A 196 1.76 0.54 2.89
CA PHE A 196 1.34 1.80 3.48
C PHE A 196 0.47 1.60 4.73
N CYS A 197 -0.55 0.74 4.65
CA CYS A 197 -1.50 0.53 5.75
C CYS A 197 -0.92 -0.30 6.89
N VAL A 198 0.01 -1.21 6.61
CA VAL A 198 0.59 -2.07 7.64
C VAL A 198 1.89 -1.49 8.20
N PHE A 199 2.73 -0.92 7.34
CA PHE A 199 4.09 -0.53 7.74
C PHE A 199 4.14 0.86 8.39
N LEU A 200 3.44 1.86 7.83
CA LEU A 200 3.49 3.23 8.38
C LEU A 200 2.93 3.29 9.82
N PRO A 201 1.74 2.72 10.12
CA PRO A 201 1.15 2.83 11.45
C PRO A 201 1.88 2.02 12.51
N SER A 202 2.57 0.94 12.11
CA SER A 202 3.33 0.09 13.03
C SER A 202 4.71 0.65 13.32
N ALA A 203 5.40 1.18 12.31
CA ALA A 203 6.65 1.90 12.47
C ALA A 203 6.44 3.19 13.28
N SER A 204 5.41 3.98 12.96
CA SER A 204 5.11 5.23 13.67
C SER A 204 4.79 5.00 15.15
N ARG A 205 3.98 3.99 15.49
CA ARG A 205 3.71 3.60 16.88
C ARG A 205 4.97 3.13 17.60
N GLY A 206 5.81 2.33 16.94
CA GLY A 206 7.07 1.86 17.51
C GLY A 206 8.08 2.99 17.77
N ILE A 207 8.04 4.06 16.97
CA ILE A 207 8.85 5.27 17.16
C ILE A 207 8.24 6.12 18.28
N ALA A 208 6.94 6.43 18.21
CA ALA A 208 6.24 7.22 19.23
C ALA A 208 6.38 6.60 20.63
N GLY A 209 6.24 5.27 20.74
CA GLY A 209 6.42 4.56 22.01
C GLY A 209 7.86 4.63 22.54
N ARG A 210 8.87 4.57 21.66
CA ARG A 210 10.29 4.73 22.05
C ARG A 210 10.60 6.17 22.44
N THR A 211 10.10 7.15 21.70
CA THR A 211 10.24 8.57 22.03
C THR A 211 9.58 8.87 23.38
N ALA A 212 8.35 8.37 23.61
CA ALA A 212 7.68 8.48 24.90
C ALA A 212 8.47 7.82 26.03
N ALA A 213 9.06 6.64 25.80
CA ALA A 213 9.91 5.96 26.78
C ALA A 213 11.19 6.75 27.08
N SER A 214 11.87 7.29 26.06
CA SER A 214 13.04 8.15 26.23
C SER A 214 12.69 9.43 26.99
N ILE A 215 11.57 10.08 26.68
CA ILE A 215 11.11 11.27 27.40
C ILE A 215 10.81 10.92 28.87
N ARG A 216 10.13 9.80 29.15
CA ARG A 216 9.93 9.33 30.53
C ARG A 216 11.23 9.00 31.25
N SER A 217 12.26 8.55 30.56
CA SER A 217 13.57 8.30 31.19
C SER A 217 14.29 9.59 31.63
N LEU A 218 13.90 10.75 31.10
CA LEU A 218 14.40 12.07 31.54
C LEU A 218 13.65 12.61 32.77
N GLN A 219 12.51 12.00 33.11
CA GLN A 219 11.64 12.40 34.22
C GLN A 219 12.29 12.34 35.63
N PRO A 220 13.30 11.50 35.92
CA PRO A 220 13.99 11.52 37.22
C PRO A 220 14.91 12.74 37.43
N LEU A 221 15.25 13.50 36.37
CA LEU A 221 16.19 14.63 36.47
C LEU A 221 15.53 15.97 36.79
N THR A 222 14.20 16.07 36.73
CA THR A 222 13.47 17.32 36.95
C THR A 222 12.68 17.25 38.26
N SER A 223 13.17 17.96 39.29
CA SER A 223 12.51 18.04 40.61
C SER A 223 11.32 19.00 40.65
N ASP A 224 11.11 19.78 39.59
CA ASP A 224 10.01 20.74 39.50
C ASP A 224 8.71 20.06 39.01
N LEU A 225 7.68 20.11 39.85
CA LEU A 225 6.34 19.55 39.61
C LEU A 225 5.74 20.09 38.31
N PHE A 226 5.95 21.38 38.01
CA PHE A 226 5.37 22.02 36.82
C PHE A 226 6.02 21.49 35.54
N THR A 227 7.34 21.29 35.56
CA THR A 227 8.08 20.65 34.48
C THR A 227 7.63 19.20 34.28
N GLN A 228 7.34 18.46 35.35
CA GLN A 228 6.86 17.08 35.27
C GLN A 228 5.45 16.98 34.65
N ILE A 229 4.55 17.92 34.99
CA ILE A 229 3.21 18.01 34.39
C ILE A 229 3.32 18.30 32.89
N LYS A 230 4.11 19.29 32.49
CA LYS A 230 4.35 19.60 31.07
C LYS A 230 4.91 18.41 30.30
N LEU A 231 5.89 17.71 30.88
CA LEU A 231 6.48 16.53 30.27
C LEU A 231 5.45 15.41 30.07
N ASN A 232 4.61 15.15 31.07
CA ASN A 232 3.54 14.16 30.97
C ASN A 232 2.50 14.53 29.91
N THR A 233 2.13 15.80 29.80
CA THR A 233 1.24 16.30 28.74
C THR A 233 1.86 16.08 27.37
N VAL A 234 3.14 16.42 27.18
CA VAL A 234 3.84 16.20 25.90
C VAL A 234 3.92 14.71 25.56
N VAL A 235 4.22 13.85 26.53
CA VAL A 235 4.22 12.39 26.30
C VAL A 235 2.84 11.89 25.89
N MET A 236 1.79 12.35 26.57
CA MET A 236 0.40 12.01 26.26
C MET A 236 0.02 12.47 24.85
N GLU A 237 0.32 13.72 24.50
CA GLU A 237 0.07 14.28 23.18
C GLU A 237 0.84 13.52 22.10
N VAL A 238 2.13 13.23 22.30
CA VAL A 238 2.93 12.45 21.33
C VAL A 238 2.41 11.02 21.17
N THR A 239 1.91 10.40 22.24
CA THR A 239 1.31 9.05 22.14
C THR A 239 -0.07 9.05 21.50
N HIS A 240 -0.87 10.11 21.70
CA HIS A 240 -2.20 10.26 21.10
C HIS A 240 -2.19 10.85 19.68
N ALA A 241 -1.18 11.62 19.31
CA ALA A 241 -1.02 12.22 17.98
C ALA A 241 -0.52 11.22 16.92
N GLY A 242 -0.28 9.96 17.30
CA GLY A 242 0.07 8.92 16.34
C GLY A 242 -1.05 8.78 15.29
N PRO A 243 -0.72 8.76 13.98
CA PRO A 243 -1.72 8.66 12.93
C PRO A 243 -2.52 7.36 13.10
N LYS A 244 -3.79 7.52 13.49
CA LYS A 244 -4.79 6.44 13.47
C LYS A 244 -5.52 6.50 12.15
N ILE A 245 -5.36 5.46 11.36
CA ILE A 245 -6.19 5.24 10.18
C ILE A 245 -7.42 4.48 10.67
N THR A 246 -8.57 5.14 10.69
CA THR A 246 -9.86 4.51 11.02
C THR A 246 -10.68 4.32 9.76
N ALA A 247 -11.38 3.18 9.65
CA ALA A 247 -12.37 2.97 8.60
C ALA A 247 -13.69 3.59 9.05
N MET A 248 -13.94 4.86 8.69
CA MET A 248 -15.15 5.62 9.11
C MET A 248 -15.42 5.51 10.61
N GLU A 249 -14.38 5.58 11.45
CA GLU A 249 -14.46 5.43 12.92
C GLU A 249 -14.97 4.07 13.46
N PHE A 250 -15.38 3.13 12.60
CA PHE A 250 -15.84 1.80 13.05
C PHE A 250 -14.71 0.97 13.66
N PHE A 251 -13.51 1.03 13.09
CA PHE A 251 -12.35 0.31 13.60
C PHE A 251 -11.03 0.95 13.18
N ASP A 252 -10.02 0.77 14.03
CA ASP A 252 -8.63 1.15 13.74
C ASP A 252 -8.01 0.13 12.76
N ILE A 253 -7.53 0.60 11.61
CA ILE A 253 -6.71 -0.19 10.69
C ILE A 253 -5.34 -0.38 11.33
N ASN A 254 -5.12 -1.56 11.90
CA ASN A 254 -3.89 -1.93 12.58
C ASN A 254 -3.48 -3.37 12.26
N LEU A 255 -2.23 -3.74 12.58
CA LEU A 255 -1.70 -5.08 12.34
C LEU A 255 -2.52 -6.22 12.99
N ARG A 256 -3.30 -5.94 14.03
CA ARG A 256 -4.18 -6.93 14.67
C ARG A 256 -5.46 -7.17 13.87
N LEU A 257 -5.86 -6.22 13.02
CA LEU A 257 -7.00 -6.39 12.13
C LEU A 257 -6.77 -7.52 11.14
N LEU A 258 -5.53 -7.70 10.68
CA LEU A 258 -5.16 -8.69 9.66
C LEU A 258 -5.45 -10.14 10.08
N PRO A 259 -4.95 -10.65 11.23
CA PRO A 259 -5.32 -11.98 11.70
C PRO A 259 -6.81 -12.10 12.04
N THR A 260 -7.48 -11.03 12.49
CA THR A 260 -8.93 -11.03 12.72
C THR A 260 -9.71 -11.21 11.42
N LEU A 261 -9.31 -10.51 10.36
CA LEU A 261 -9.96 -10.55 9.04
C LEU A 261 -9.70 -11.90 8.35
N LEU A 262 -8.49 -12.45 8.48
CA LEU A 262 -8.18 -13.80 8.04
C LEU A 262 -8.99 -14.85 8.81
N GLY A 263 -9.05 -14.72 10.14
CA GLY A 263 -9.80 -15.62 11.00
C GLY A 263 -11.31 -15.60 10.71
N SER A 264 -11.90 -14.42 10.51
CA SER A 264 -13.31 -14.29 10.16
C SER A 264 -13.60 -14.85 8.76
N ALA A 265 -12.75 -14.58 7.77
CA ALA A 265 -12.90 -15.15 6.43
C ALA A 265 -12.82 -16.68 6.46
N LEU A 266 -11.84 -17.26 7.15
CA LEU A 266 -11.70 -18.72 7.29
C LEU A 266 -12.89 -19.34 8.02
N THR A 267 -13.39 -18.68 9.07
CA THR A 267 -14.60 -19.13 9.79
C THR A 267 -15.81 -19.13 8.87
N TYR A 268 -15.98 -18.09 8.05
CA TYR A 268 -17.09 -17.99 7.10
C TYR A 268 -17.02 -19.09 6.03
N VAL A 269 -15.82 -19.36 5.49
CA VAL A 269 -15.59 -20.46 4.55
C VAL A 269 -15.92 -21.81 5.20
N ALA A 270 -15.52 -22.05 6.44
CA ALA A 270 -15.83 -23.29 7.15
C ALA A 270 -17.34 -23.49 7.33
N ILE A 271 -18.08 -22.43 7.69
CA ILE A 271 -19.53 -22.47 7.81
C ILE A 271 -20.19 -22.76 6.45
N LEU A 272 -19.73 -22.12 5.38
CA LEU A 272 -20.24 -22.37 4.02
C LEU A 272 -20.00 -23.81 3.57
N CYS A 273 -18.80 -24.37 3.83
CA CYS A 273 -18.51 -25.77 3.51
C CYS A 273 -19.38 -26.76 4.30
N GLN A 274 -19.70 -26.45 5.56
CA GLN A 274 -20.62 -27.25 6.37
C GLN A 274 -22.06 -27.16 5.84
N ALA A 275 -22.51 -25.96 5.48
CA ALA A 275 -23.84 -25.75 4.93
C ALA A 275 -24.03 -26.35 3.53
N SER A 276 -22.96 -26.47 2.74
CA SER A 276 -23.02 -27.08 1.40
C SER A 276 -22.93 -28.61 1.41
N SER A 277 -22.57 -29.23 2.54
CA SER A 277 -22.43 -30.68 2.67
C SER A 277 -23.67 -31.37 3.26
N THR A 278 -24.72 -30.60 3.55
CA THR A 278 -26.08 -31.04 3.90
C THR A 278 -27.02 -30.92 2.72
#